data_AF-A0A7T3X287-F1
#
_entry.id   AF-A0A7T3X287-F1
#
_cell.length_a   1.000
_cell.length_b   1.000
_cell.length_c   1.000
_cell.angle_alpha   90.00
_cell.angle_beta   90.00
_cell.angle_gamma   90.00
#
_symmetry.space_group_name_H-M   'P 1'
#
loop_
_entity.id
_entity.type
_entity.pdbx_description
1 polymer ?
#
loop_
_entity_poly.entity_id
_entity_poly.type
_entity_poly.pdbx_seq_one_letter_code
_entity_poly.pdbx_strand_id
1 'polypeptide(L)'
;MSQAEASQLLGLAGKYRPYPEYKGAGVEWVGDVPEHWRVGRLGSFGYFIAGCGFPHEDQGRQDEIYPFYKVSDTNHVGNEKYLSKADNYVSKDIASKLGARICSAGDYVSQGRGCVAWKQEANSYSGNSDNKCDTHG
;
A
#
# COMPACT_ATOMS: atom_id res chain seq x y z
N MET A 1 -20.02 22.64 12.75
CA MET A 1 -19.17 23.58 12.01
C MET A 1 -19.31 23.26 10.54
N SER A 2 -19.62 24.25 9.71
CA SER A 2 -19.86 24.04 8.28
C SER A 2 -18.53 23.89 7.52
N GLN A 3 -18.56 23.21 6.36
CA GLN A 3 -17.38 23.02 5.51
C GLN A 3 -16.77 24.35 5.02
N ALA A 4 -17.59 25.40 4.92
CA ALA A 4 -17.14 26.76 4.61
C ALA A 4 -16.18 27.29 5.69
N GLU A 5 -16.54 27.08 6.97
CA GLU A 5 -15.72 27.47 8.11
C GLU A 5 -14.40 26.66 8.15
N ALA A 6 -14.45 25.34 7.92
CA ALA A 6 -13.26 24.49 7.90
C ALA A 6 -12.31 24.80 6.72
N SER A 7 -12.86 25.08 5.54
CA SER A 7 -12.08 25.44 4.34
C SER A 7 -11.45 26.83 4.45
N GLN A 8 -12.14 27.78 5.11
CA GLN A 8 -11.57 29.10 5.41
C GLN A 8 -10.45 29.00 6.46
N LEU A 9 -10.62 28.20 7.51
CA LEU A 9 -9.62 28.02 8.56
C LEU A 9 -8.31 27.36 8.07
N LEU A 10 -8.40 26.46 7.08
CA LEU A 10 -7.24 25.76 6.50
C LEU A 10 -6.62 26.50 5.29
N GLY A 11 -7.14 27.67 4.91
CA GLY A 11 -6.65 28.40 3.72
C GLY A 11 -6.88 27.66 2.39
N LEU A 12 -7.82 26.70 2.37
CA LEU A 12 -8.16 25.88 1.20
C LEU A 12 -9.38 26.43 0.44
N ALA A 13 -9.95 27.55 0.90
CA ALA A 13 -11.10 28.19 0.27
C ALA A 13 -10.84 28.46 -1.22
N GLY A 14 -11.62 27.81 -2.09
CA GLY A 14 -11.53 27.93 -3.55
C GLY A 14 -10.64 26.88 -4.24
N LYS A 15 -9.87 26.05 -3.51
CA LYS A 15 -9.03 24.99 -4.11
C LYS A 15 -9.82 23.75 -4.48
N TYR A 16 -10.91 23.45 -3.76
CA TYR A 16 -11.75 22.27 -3.97
C TYR A 16 -13.23 22.65 -3.97
N ARG A 17 -14.00 22.05 -4.88
CA ARG A 17 -15.46 22.21 -4.91
C ARG A 17 -16.09 21.32 -3.83
N PRO A 18 -17.05 21.83 -3.04
CA PRO A 18 -17.77 20.99 -2.09
C PRO A 18 -18.60 19.94 -2.85
N TYR A 19 -18.80 18.78 -2.24
CA TYR A 19 -19.74 17.78 -2.73
C TYR A 19 -21.18 18.28 -2.49
N PRO A 20 -22.17 17.87 -3.32
CA PRO A 20 -23.56 18.34 -3.17
C PRO A 20 -24.20 17.92 -1.85
N GLU A 21 -23.88 16.72 -1.37
CA GLU A 21 -24.51 16.08 -0.21
C GLU A 21 -23.47 15.34 0.63
N TYR A 22 -23.73 15.30 1.94
CA TYR A 22 -22.86 14.67 2.94
C TYR A 22 -23.70 13.90 3.96
N LYS A 23 -23.07 12.87 4.54
CA LYS A 23 -23.55 12.11 5.69
C LYS A 23 -22.48 11.99 6.75
N GLY A 24 -22.89 11.76 7.99
CA GLY A 24 -21.96 11.39 9.05
C GLY A 24 -21.28 10.06 8.76
N ALA A 25 -19.95 9.99 8.92
CA ALA A 25 -19.18 8.76 8.70
C ALA A 25 -19.45 7.66 9.76
N GLY A 26 -20.17 7.97 10.84
CA GLY A 26 -20.38 7.07 11.97
C GLY A 26 -19.13 6.87 12.85
N VAL A 27 -18.07 7.65 12.62
CA VAL A 27 -16.82 7.63 13.39
C VAL A 27 -16.52 9.07 13.80
N GLU A 28 -16.49 9.34 15.12
CA GLU A 28 -16.48 10.69 15.69
C GLU A 28 -15.35 11.58 15.14
N TRP A 29 -14.14 11.04 15.04
CA TRP A 29 -12.96 11.80 14.59
C TRP A 29 -12.94 12.07 13.06
N VAL A 30 -13.78 11.40 12.27
CA VAL A 30 -13.85 11.58 10.80
C VAL A 30 -14.82 12.71 10.43
N GLY A 31 -15.92 12.84 11.17
CA GLY A 31 -16.98 13.80 10.86
C GLY A 31 -17.82 13.41 9.63
N ASP A 32 -18.21 14.42 8.84
CA ASP A 32 -19.06 14.25 7.67
C ASP A 32 -18.25 13.90 6.40
N VAL A 33 -18.77 12.98 5.60
CA VAL A 33 -18.19 12.50 4.34
C VAL A 33 -19.21 12.61 3.20
N PRO A 34 -18.78 12.63 1.93
CA PRO A 34 -19.71 12.73 0.81
C PRO A 34 -20.74 11.60 0.80
N GLU A 35 -21.99 11.92 0.47
CA GLU A 35 -23.12 10.98 0.56
C GLU A 35 -22.87 9.67 -0.19
N HIS A 36 -22.27 9.76 -1.38
CA HIS A 36 -21.97 8.62 -2.26
C HIS A 36 -20.78 7.77 -1.80
N TRP A 37 -20.02 8.19 -0.77
CA TRP A 37 -18.91 7.38 -0.26
C TRP A 37 -19.43 6.18 0.53
N ARG A 38 -18.77 5.04 0.32
CA ARG A 38 -18.97 3.85 1.16
C ARG A 38 -18.01 3.91 2.34
N VAL A 39 -18.55 3.88 3.55
CA VAL A 39 -17.75 3.78 4.78
C VAL A 39 -17.75 2.33 5.25
N GLY A 40 -16.58 1.82 5.60
CA GLY A 40 -16.41 0.44 6.05
C GLY A 40 -15.09 0.22 6.74
N ARG A 41 -14.93 -0.93 7.40
CA ARG A 41 -13.65 -1.34 7.98
C ARG A 41 -12.68 -1.66 6.87
N LEU A 42 -11.39 -1.34 7.04
CA LEU A 42 -10.39 -1.56 6.02
C LEU A 42 -10.33 -3.04 5.55
N GLY A 43 -10.46 -3.99 6.49
CA GLY A 43 -10.56 -5.44 6.20
C GLY A 43 -11.75 -5.87 5.36
N SER A 44 -12.76 -5.01 5.15
CA SER A 44 -13.89 -5.28 4.26
C SER A 44 -13.61 -4.93 2.79
N PHE A 45 -12.49 -4.26 2.51
CA PHE A 45 -12.10 -3.81 1.18
C PHE A 45 -10.90 -4.58 0.59
N GLY A 46 -10.28 -5.47 1.36
CA GLY A 46 -9.13 -6.25 0.88
C GLY A 46 -8.55 -7.20 1.92
N TYR A 47 -7.50 -7.92 1.51
CA TYR A 47 -6.77 -8.85 2.34
C TYR A 47 -5.55 -8.17 2.97
N PHE A 48 -5.31 -8.46 4.25
CA PHE A 48 -4.18 -7.93 5.00
C PHE A 48 -3.21 -9.05 5.31
N ILE A 49 -1.99 -8.92 4.80
CA ILE A 49 -0.92 -9.88 5.01
C ILE A 49 0.14 -9.24 5.88
N ALA A 50 0.53 -9.92 6.96
CA ALA A 50 1.67 -9.50 7.75
C ALA A 50 2.98 -9.84 7.02
N GLY A 51 3.98 -8.97 7.15
CA GLY A 51 5.32 -9.27 6.66
C GLY A 51 6.01 -10.36 7.49
N CYS A 52 7.14 -10.83 7.00
CA CYS A 52 7.97 -11.83 7.67
C CYS A 52 9.28 -11.24 8.23
N GLY A 53 9.82 -11.86 9.28
CA GLY A 53 11.14 -11.52 9.80
C GLY A 53 12.23 -11.90 8.80
N PHE A 54 13.36 -11.19 8.83
CA PHE A 54 14.46 -11.42 7.89
C PHE A 54 15.79 -11.67 8.62
N PRO A 55 16.28 -12.92 8.63
CA PRO A 55 17.53 -13.29 9.27
C PRO A 55 18.73 -12.49 8.74
N HIS A 56 19.72 -12.24 9.59
CA HIS A 56 20.93 -11.49 9.20
C HIS A 56 21.78 -12.25 8.16
N GLU A 57 21.77 -13.58 8.20
CA GLU A 57 22.49 -14.46 7.26
C GLU A 57 21.99 -14.37 5.81
N ASP A 58 20.75 -13.90 5.62
CA ASP A 58 20.11 -13.78 4.32
C ASP A 58 20.15 -12.33 3.78
N GLN A 59 20.69 -11.36 4.53
CA GLN A 59 20.75 -9.95 4.15
C GLN A 59 21.91 -9.64 3.19
N GLY A 60 21.70 -8.64 2.33
CA GLY A 60 22.72 -8.07 1.44
C GLY A 60 22.91 -8.77 0.09
N ARG A 61 22.16 -9.85 -0.19
CA ARG A 61 22.19 -10.51 -1.51
C ARG A 61 21.54 -9.61 -2.57
N GLN A 62 22.13 -9.56 -3.75
CA GLN A 62 21.75 -8.66 -4.86
C GLN A 62 21.67 -9.40 -6.21
N ASP A 63 22.02 -10.68 -6.23
CA ASP A 63 22.12 -11.57 -7.38
C ASP A 63 20.86 -12.44 -7.57
N GLU A 64 19.83 -12.21 -6.76
CA GLU A 64 18.55 -12.92 -6.79
C GLU A 64 17.44 -12.10 -7.46
N ILE A 65 16.34 -12.77 -7.84
CA ILE A 65 15.30 -12.15 -8.68
C ILE A 65 14.11 -11.52 -7.93
N TYR A 66 13.97 -11.82 -6.62
CA TYR A 66 12.86 -11.26 -5.83
C TYR A 66 13.40 -10.19 -4.86
N PRO A 67 13.20 -8.89 -5.13
CA PRO A 67 13.50 -7.85 -4.13
C PRO A 67 12.69 -8.08 -2.87
N PHE A 68 13.35 -7.87 -1.74
CA PHE A 68 12.83 -8.13 -0.41
C PHE A 68 12.90 -6.84 0.41
N TYR A 69 11.78 -6.12 0.44
CA TYR A 69 11.73 -4.76 0.99
C TYR A 69 11.62 -4.76 2.52
N LYS A 70 12.59 -4.14 3.17
CA LYS A 70 12.60 -3.79 4.59
C LYS A 70 12.04 -2.38 4.78
N VAL A 71 11.71 -2.05 6.03
CA VAL A 71 11.33 -0.68 6.42
C VAL A 71 12.43 0.34 6.06
N SER A 72 13.70 -0.05 6.12
CA SER A 72 14.80 0.84 5.74
C SER A 72 14.76 1.26 4.26
N ASP A 73 14.21 0.41 3.38
CA ASP A 73 14.15 0.70 1.95
C ASP A 73 13.17 1.85 1.64
N THR A 74 12.23 2.18 2.53
CA THR A 74 11.33 3.35 2.32
C THR A 74 12.07 4.68 2.39
N ASN A 75 13.30 4.70 2.91
CA ASN A 75 14.14 5.90 2.98
C ASN A 75 14.94 6.14 1.70
N HIS A 76 14.91 5.20 0.74
CA HIS A 76 15.61 5.38 -0.53
C HIS A 76 14.92 6.42 -1.41
N VAL A 77 15.71 7.31 -2.01
CA VAL A 77 15.21 8.26 -3.00
C VAL A 77 14.61 7.50 -4.18
N GLY A 78 13.34 7.79 -4.50
CA GLY A 78 12.54 7.08 -5.49
C GLY A 78 11.56 6.04 -4.92
N ASN A 79 11.60 5.78 -3.60
CA ASN A 79 10.67 4.88 -2.91
C ASN A 79 9.54 5.61 -2.15
N GLU A 80 9.39 6.93 -2.34
CA GLU A 80 8.45 7.76 -1.58
C GLU A 80 6.99 7.41 -1.85
N LYS A 81 6.70 6.92 -3.07
CA LYS A 81 5.36 6.53 -3.51
C LYS A 81 5.29 5.10 -4.01
N TYR A 82 6.35 4.61 -4.66
CA TYR A 82 6.40 3.27 -5.24
C TYR A 82 7.72 2.62 -4.85
N LEU A 83 7.66 1.42 -4.28
CA LEU A 83 8.86 0.66 -3.96
C LEU A 83 9.49 0.13 -5.26
N SER A 84 10.67 0.64 -5.59
CA SER A 84 11.40 0.32 -6.83
C SER A 84 12.85 -0.09 -6.59
N LYS A 85 13.44 0.31 -5.45
CA LYS A 85 14.82 -0.02 -5.07
C LYS A 85 14.85 -0.81 -3.77
N ALA A 86 15.59 -1.92 -3.74
CA ALA A 86 15.75 -2.76 -2.57
C ALA A 86 17.23 -3.05 -2.30
N ASP A 87 17.60 -3.10 -1.02
CA ASP A 87 18.95 -3.49 -0.58
C ASP A 87 19.13 -5.01 -0.48
N ASN A 88 18.04 -5.78 -0.60
CA ASN A 88 18.05 -7.22 -0.40
C ASN A 88 17.21 -7.90 -1.48
N TYR A 89 17.73 -9.00 -2.01
CA TYR A 89 17.06 -9.88 -2.95
C TYR A 89 17.14 -11.31 -2.45
N VAL A 90 16.09 -12.09 -2.67
CA VAL A 90 16.00 -13.49 -2.21
C VAL A 90 15.56 -14.39 -3.35
N SER A 91 15.96 -15.67 -3.28
CA SER A 91 15.42 -16.69 -4.17
C SER A 91 13.97 -17.02 -3.82
N LYS A 92 13.27 -17.72 -4.72
CA LYS A 92 11.93 -18.24 -4.44
C LYS A 92 11.91 -19.20 -3.25
N ASP A 93 12.96 -19.99 -3.09
CA ASP A 93 13.08 -20.97 -2.02
C ASP A 93 13.28 -20.30 -0.66
N ILE A 94 14.09 -19.24 -0.62
CA ILE A 94 14.27 -18.43 0.59
C ILE A 94 12.98 -17.71 0.94
N ALA A 95 12.31 -17.07 -0.03
CA ALA A 95 11.02 -16.43 0.20
C ALA A 95 10.00 -17.43 0.79
N SER A 96 9.93 -18.64 0.24
CA SER A 96 9.05 -19.72 0.73
C SER A 96 9.43 -20.17 2.15
N LYS A 97 10.73 -20.37 2.43
CA LYS A 97 11.25 -20.74 3.76
C LYS A 97 10.93 -19.70 4.82
N LEU A 98 10.99 -18.41 4.47
CA LEU A 98 10.66 -17.29 5.35
C LEU A 98 9.15 -17.12 5.55
N GLY A 99 8.31 -17.83 4.80
CA GLY A 99 6.87 -17.57 4.75
C GLY A 99 6.55 -16.21 4.14
N ALA A 100 7.46 -15.65 3.35
CA ALA A 100 7.27 -14.38 2.68
C ALA A 100 6.22 -14.54 1.58
N ARG A 101 5.23 -13.64 1.55
CA ARG A 101 4.33 -13.57 0.42
C ARG A 101 5.02 -12.88 -0.74
N ILE A 102 4.97 -13.53 -1.92
CA ILE A 102 5.35 -12.90 -3.18
C ILE A 102 4.13 -12.10 -3.65
N CYS A 103 4.27 -10.79 -3.67
CA CYS A 103 3.21 -9.85 -4.08
C CYS A 103 3.33 -9.49 -5.57
N SER A 104 2.23 -8.99 -6.12
CA SER A 104 2.13 -8.52 -7.50
C SER A 104 2.24 -6.99 -7.55
N ALA A 105 2.57 -6.44 -8.73
CA ALA A 105 2.56 -5.00 -8.93
C ALA A 105 1.13 -4.45 -8.70
N GLY A 106 1.02 -3.39 -7.89
CA GLY A 106 -0.26 -2.76 -7.53
C GLY A 106 -0.76 -3.10 -6.12
N ASP A 107 -0.12 -4.07 -5.46
CA ASP A 107 -0.36 -4.30 -4.03
C ASP A 107 0.15 -3.12 -3.19
N TYR A 108 -0.58 -2.82 -2.11
CA TYR A 108 -0.23 -1.76 -1.18
C TYR A 108 0.64 -2.31 -0.04
N VAL A 109 1.78 -1.64 0.20
CA VAL A 109 2.68 -1.97 1.31
C VAL A 109 2.56 -0.88 2.37
N SER A 110 2.32 -1.28 3.62
CA SER A 110 2.37 -0.41 4.79
C SER A 110 3.61 -0.70 5.63
N GLN A 111 4.13 0.33 6.29
CA GLN A 111 5.21 0.14 7.26
C GLN A 111 4.70 -0.67 8.45
N GLY A 112 5.30 -1.82 8.71
CA GLY A 112 4.88 -2.75 9.76
C GLY A 112 5.99 -3.72 10.16
N ARG A 113 5.64 -4.86 10.76
CA ARG A 113 6.62 -5.94 10.99
C ARG A 113 6.79 -6.74 9.70
N GLY A 114 8.01 -6.71 9.19
CA GLY A 114 8.48 -7.66 8.19
C GLY A 114 8.33 -7.22 6.74
N CYS A 115 8.83 -8.07 5.88
CA CYS A 115 9.24 -7.72 4.52
C CYS A 115 8.42 -8.45 3.47
N VAL A 116 8.39 -7.91 2.25
CA VAL A 116 7.62 -8.42 1.12
C VAL A 116 8.56 -8.74 -0.03
N ALA A 117 8.38 -9.92 -0.64
CA ALA A 117 9.07 -10.32 -1.86
C ALA A 117 8.22 -9.92 -3.08
N TRP A 118 8.84 -9.42 -4.14
CA TRP A 118 8.13 -9.06 -5.38
C TRP A 118 8.71 -9.78 -6.58
N LYS A 119 7.87 -10.19 -7.55
CA LYS A 119 8.36 -10.74 -8.82
C LYS A 119 8.52 -9.60 -9.81
N GLN A 120 9.74 -9.34 -10.27
CA GLN A 120 9.98 -8.34 -11.29
C GLN A 120 9.46 -8.82 -12.66
N GLU A 121 8.33 -8.27 -13.09
CA GLU A 121 7.93 -8.32 -14.49
C GLU A 121 8.41 -7.03 -15.17
N ALA A 122 9.32 -7.21 -16.12
CA ALA A 122 9.84 -6.12 -16.93
C ALA A 122 8.66 -5.43 -17.64
N ASN A 123 8.56 -4.10 -17.46
CA ASN A 123 7.81 -3.18 -18.29
C ASN A 123 6.36 -3.57 -18.65
N SER A 124 5.38 -3.08 -17.89
CA SER A 124 4.32 -2.20 -18.41
C SER A 124 3.22 -1.99 -17.36
N TYR A 125 3.26 -0.85 -16.67
CA TYR A 125 2.04 -0.27 -16.14
C TYR A 125 1.29 0.39 -17.31
N SER A 126 0.52 -0.39 -18.07
CA SER A 126 -0.65 0.18 -18.75
C SER A 126 -1.80 0.05 -17.75
N GLY A 127 -2.33 1.20 -17.32
CA GLY A 127 -3.47 1.22 -16.41
C GLY A 127 -4.62 0.43 -17.00
N ASN A 128 -5.01 -0.65 -16.35
CA ASN A 128 -6.28 -1.32 -16.63
C ASN A 128 -6.93 -1.74 -15.32
N SER A 129 -8.20 -1.38 -15.18
CA SER A 129 -8.98 -1.39 -13.94
C SER A 129 -9.59 -2.76 -13.57
N ASP A 130 -9.14 -3.85 -14.18
CA ASP A 130 -9.87 -5.13 -14.17
C ASP A 130 -9.04 -6.33 -13.66
N ASN A 131 -8.18 -6.14 -12.67
CA ASN A 131 -7.51 -7.28 -12.03
C ASN A 131 -8.46 -7.99 -11.04
N LYS A 132 -9.33 -8.84 -11.58
CA LYS A 132 -9.90 -9.97 -10.82
C LYS A 132 -8.74 -10.90 -10.47
N CYS A 133 -8.40 -10.95 -9.19
CA CYS A 133 -7.52 -11.97 -8.64
C CYS A 133 -8.20 -13.34 -8.79
N ASP A 134 -7.63 -14.18 -9.64
CA ASP A 134 -8.05 -15.57 -9.85
C ASP A 134 -7.88 -16.37 -8.55
N THR A 135 -9.01 -16.80 -8.01
CA THR A 135 -9.12 -17.73 -6.89
C THR A 135 -8.79 -19.14 -7.37
N HIS A 136 -7.76 -19.77 -6.81
CA HIS A 136 -7.69 -21.23 -6.75
C HIS A 136 -7.97 -21.66 -5.31
N GLY A 137 -8.92 -22.59 -5.18
CA GLY A 137 -9.45 -23.11 -3.91
C GLY A 137 -8.60 -24.19 -3.27
#